data_AF-A0A7X8WHC6-F1
#
_entry.id   AF-A0A7X8WHC6-F1
#
_cell.length_a   1.000
_cell.length_b   1.000
_cell.length_c   1.000
_cell.angle_alpha   90.00
_cell.angle_beta   90.00
_cell.angle_gamma   90.00
#
_symmetry.space_group_name_H-M   'P 1'
#
loop_
_entity.id
_entity.type
_entity.pdbx_description
1 polymer ?
#
loop_
_entity_poly.entity_id
_entity_poly.type
_entity_poly.pdbx_seq_one_letter_code
_entity_poly.pdbx_strand_id
1 'polypeptide(L)'
;MVKRKIVAVTPLVATLAFLMLGFIWDAWHPGWIVFLSIPVVGTIEKLTRKNLKAKIVSLTFLFCLIAFFVIGFVWGAWHPGWLVFFMIPIVSTLLYA
;
A
#
# COMPACT_ATOMS: atom_id res chain seq x y z
N MET A 1 -14.10 -11.24 12.02
CA MET A 1 -13.49 -10.45 13.13
C MET A 1 -11.96 -10.44 13.07
N VAL A 2 -11.31 -11.60 12.94
CA VAL A 2 -9.83 -11.74 12.91
C VAL A 2 -9.17 -10.85 11.85
N LYS A 3 -9.64 -10.85 10.59
CA LYS A 3 -9.05 -10.05 9.49
C LYS A 3 -8.96 -8.54 9.81
N ARG A 4 -9.96 -7.97 10.48
CA ARG A 4 -9.97 -6.56 10.87
C ARG A 4 -8.97 -6.26 11.99
N LYS A 5 -8.81 -7.19 12.94
CA LYS A 5 -7.79 -7.07 14.00
C LYS A 5 -6.38 -7.09 13.41
N ILE A 6 -6.13 -7.95 12.41
CA ILE A 6 -4.84 -8.00 11.71
C ILE A 6 -4.53 -6.64 11.05
N VAL A 7 -5.47 -6.08 10.28
CA VAL A 7 -5.30 -4.76 9.65
C VAL A 7 -4.98 -3.68 10.70
N ALA A 8 -5.68 -3.67 11.83
CA ALA A 8 -5.47 -2.68 12.89
C ALA A 8 -4.11 -2.78 13.59
N VAL A 9 -3.56 -4.00 13.73
CA VAL A 9 -2.27 -4.24 14.39
C VAL A 9 -1.08 -4.06 13.43
N THR A 10 -1.32 -4.08 12.11
CA THR A 10 -0.26 -4.01 11.09
C THR A 10 0.65 -2.79 11.23
N PRO A 11 0.18 -1.56 11.50
CA PRO A 11 1.07 -0.40 11.68
C PRO A 11 2.04 -0.59 12.84
N LEU A 12 1.57 -1.18 13.93
CA LEU A 12 2.37 -1.41 15.14
C LEU A 12 3.46 -2.45 14.87
N VAL A 13 3.11 -3.54 14.20
CA VAL A 13 4.07 -4.57 13.76
C VAL A 13 5.08 -4.01 12.75
N ALA A 14 4.62 -3.20 11.79
CA ALA A 14 5.49 -2.58 10.80
C ALA A 14 6.50 -1.62 11.45
N THR A 15 6.08 -0.82 12.42
CA THR A 15 6.98 0.07 13.17
C THR A 15 8.01 -0.72 13.98
N LEU A 16 7.58 -1.77 14.69
CA LEU A 16 8.50 -2.63 15.44
C LEU A 16 9.54 -3.28 14.52
N ALA A 17 9.10 -3.81 13.38
CA ALA A 17 10.00 -4.38 12.38
C ALA A 17 10.96 -3.34 11.78
N PHE A 18 10.49 -2.12 11.49
CA PHE A 18 11.35 -1.02 11.02
C PHE A 18 12.43 -0.66 12.03
N LEU A 19 12.07 -0.54 13.32
CA LEU A 19 13.02 -0.25 14.39
C LEU A 19 14.04 -1.38 14.58
N MET A 20 13.60 -2.64 14.53
CA MET A 20 14.51 -3.78 14.59
C MET A 20 15.51 -3.77 13.42
N LEU A 21 15.03 -3.50 12.19
CA LEU A 21 15.89 -3.38 11.01
C LEU A 21 16.91 -2.25 11.16
N GLY A 22 16.49 -1.09 11.67
CA GLY A 22 17.37 0.04 11.93
C GLY A 22 18.42 -0.23 13.01
N PHE A 23 18.02 -0.78 14.17
CA PHE A 23 18.95 -0.96 15.29
C PHE A 23 19.91 -2.15 15.13
N ILE A 24 19.48 -3.24 14.48
CA ILE A 24 20.29 -4.46 14.36
C ILE A 24 21.18 -4.41 13.10
N TRP A 25 20.67 -3.87 12.00
CA TRP A 25 21.33 -3.91 10.68
C TRP A 25 21.63 -2.53 10.08
N ASP A 26 21.37 -1.43 10.80
CA ASP A 26 21.46 -0.04 10.28
C ASP A 26 20.63 0.19 9.01
N ALA A 27 19.61 -0.64 8.79
CA ALA A 27 18.85 -0.73 7.56
C ALA A 27 17.73 0.31 7.49
N TRP A 28 18.00 1.58 7.80
CA TRP A 28 17.00 2.66 7.80
C TRP A 28 16.49 2.99 6.38
N HIS A 29 17.42 3.06 5.43
CA HIS A 29 17.14 3.46 4.04
C HIS A 29 16.45 2.39 3.18
N PRO A 30 16.64 1.08 3.41
CA PRO A 30 15.77 0.06 2.80
C PRO A 30 14.61 -0.35 3.72
N GLY A 31 14.72 -0.18 5.03
CA GLY A 31 13.77 -0.71 6.01
C GLY A 31 12.37 -0.10 5.93
N TRP A 32 12.23 1.12 5.41
CA TRP A 32 10.92 1.77 5.26
C TRP A 32 9.96 0.97 4.37
N ILE A 33 10.47 0.08 3.50
CA ILE A 33 9.65 -0.76 2.64
C ILE A 33 8.67 -1.65 3.43
N VAL A 34 8.97 -1.94 4.70
CA VAL A 34 8.09 -2.69 5.59
C VAL A 34 6.76 -1.97 5.81
N PHE A 35 6.72 -0.63 5.73
CA PHE A 35 5.46 0.12 5.85
C PHE A 35 4.48 -0.13 4.70
N LEU A 36 4.95 -0.63 3.56
CA LEU A 36 4.07 -1.05 2.46
C LEU A 36 3.18 -2.26 2.85
N SER A 37 3.55 -3.01 3.90
CA SER A 37 2.70 -4.07 4.44
C SER A 37 1.34 -3.53 4.93
N ILE A 38 1.28 -2.29 5.43
CA ILE A 38 0.05 -1.68 5.98
C ILE A 38 -1.05 -1.61 4.91
N PRO A 39 -0.84 -0.93 3.77
CA PRO A 39 -1.86 -0.89 2.74
C PRO A 39 -2.09 -2.26 2.09
N VAL A 40 -1.05 -3.10 1.92
CA VAL A 40 -1.19 -4.44 1.33
C VAL A 40 -2.14 -5.31 2.16
N VAL A 41 -1.94 -5.40 3.48
CA VAL A 41 -2.82 -6.16 4.37
C VAL A 41 -4.26 -5.61 4.33
N GLY A 42 -4.40 -4.28 4.25
CA GLY A 42 -5.69 -3.62 4.05
C GLY A 42 -6.39 -4.02 2.74
N THR A 43 -5.64 -4.12 1.63
CA THR A 43 -6.22 -4.56 0.35
C THR A 43 -6.66 -6.02 0.37
N ILE A 44 -5.89 -6.91 1.00
CA ILE A 44 -6.22 -8.34 1.11
C ILE A 44 -7.55 -8.54 1.86
N GLU A 45 -7.81 -7.78 2.93
CA GLU A 45 -9.10 -7.83 3.63
C GLU A 45 -10.25 -7.42 2.71
N LYS A 46 -10.08 -6.33 1.97
CA LYS A 46 -11.09 -5.83 1.01
C LYS A 46 -11.33 -6.80 -0.14
N LEU A 47 -10.29 -7.47 -0.65
CA LEU A 47 -10.40 -8.46 -1.74
C LEU A 47 -11.23 -9.69 -1.32
N THR A 48 -11.26 -10.04 -0.04
CA THR A 48 -12.06 -11.18 0.43
C THR A 48 -13.56 -10.85 0.57
N ARG A 49 -13.94 -9.56 0.50
CA ARG A 49 -15.34 -9.15 0.66
C ARG A 49 -16.07 -9.32 -0.68
N LYS A 50 -17.35 -9.70 -0.67
CA LYS A 50 -18.20 -9.82 -1.88
C LYS A 50 -18.47 -8.48 -2.62
N ASN A 51 -17.96 -7.36 -2.13
CA ASN A 51 -18.21 -6.05 -2.72
C ASN A 51 -17.26 -5.79 -3.90
N LEU A 52 -17.79 -5.92 -5.11
CA LEU A 52 -17.03 -5.74 -6.35
C LEU A 52 -16.45 -4.33 -6.48
N LYS A 53 -17.21 -3.29 -6.12
CA LYS A 53 -16.74 -1.88 -6.17
C LYS A 53 -15.51 -1.68 -5.28
N ALA A 54 -15.57 -2.16 -4.04
CA ALA A 54 -14.45 -2.10 -3.10
C ALA A 54 -13.23 -2.92 -3.57
N LYS A 55 -13.47 -4.05 -4.24
CA LYS A 55 -12.42 -4.89 -4.82
C LYS A 55 -11.69 -4.17 -5.96
N ILE A 56 -12.43 -3.51 -6.86
CA ILE A 56 -11.84 -2.74 -7.97
C ILE A 56 -10.96 -1.61 -7.41
N VAL A 57 -11.46 -0.81 -6.47
CA VAL A 57 -10.67 0.28 -5.85
C VAL A 57 -9.40 -0.25 -5.19
N SER A 58 -9.47 -1.41 -4.55
CA SER A 58 -8.30 -2.04 -3.90
C SER A 58 -7.26 -2.54 -4.92
N LEU A 59 -7.72 -3.08 -6.06
CA LEU A 59 -6.84 -3.47 -7.16
C LEU A 59 -6.20 -2.25 -7.85
N THR A 60 -6.95 -1.15 -8.01
CA THR A 60 -6.42 0.12 -8.52
C THR A 60 -5.29 0.62 -7.63
N PHE A 61 -5.44 0.57 -6.30
CA PHE A 61 -4.37 0.93 -5.38
C PHE A 61 -3.09 0.09 -5.62
N LEU A 62 -3.22 -1.25 -5.70
CA LEU A 62 -2.07 -2.13 -5.94
C LEU A 62 -1.39 -1.85 -7.27
N PHE A 63 -2.19 -1.63 -8.32
CA PHE A 63 -1.69 -1.22 -9.63
C PHE A 63 -0.91 0.11 -9.56
N CYS A 64 -1.46 1.13 -8.89
CA CYS A 64 -0.79 2.42 -8.72
C CYS A 64 0.53 2.29 -7.97
N LEU A 65 0.57 1.45 -6.94
CA LEU A 65 1.79 1.21 -6.16
C LEU A 65 2.89 0.59 -7.04
N ILE A 66 2.56 -0.45 -7.81
CA ILE A 66 3.51 -1.10 -8.72
C ILE A 66 3.97 -0.11 -9.79
N ALA A 67 3.04 0.60 -10.43
CA ALA A 67 3.35 1.60 -11.44
C ALA A 67 4.26 2.71 -10.89
N PHE A 68 4.01 3.21 -9.67
CA PHE A 68 4.85 4.21 -9.02
C PHE A 68 6.31 3.73 -8.86
N PHE A 69 6.51 2.50 -8.38
CA PHE A 69 7.85 1.93 -8.25
C PHE A 69 8.54 1.72 -9.60
N VAL A 70 7.81 1.20 -10.60
CA VAL A 70 8.36 1.03 -11.96
C VAL A 70 8.76 2.38 -12.54
N ILE A 71 7.94 3.41 -12.40
CA ILE A 71 8.24 4.77 -12.86
C ILE A 71 9.48 5.33 -12.14
N GLY A 72 9.54 5.16 -10.82
CA GLY A 72 10.67 5.60 -10.01
C GLY A 72 11.98 4.92 -10.39
N PHE A 73 11.99 3.60 -10.57
CA PHE A 73 13.20 2.85 -10.88
C PHE A 73 13.67 2.97 -12.33
N VAL A 74 12.76 3.00 -13.31
CA VAL A 74 13.11 3.01 -14.74
C VAL A 74 13.42 4.42 -15.24
N TRP A 75 12.64 5.43 -14.82
CA TRP A 75 12.78 6.80 -15.33
C TRP A 75 13.33 7.79 -14.28
N GLY A 76 13.55 7.36 -13.03
CA GLY A 76 13.93 8.27 -11.94
C GLY A 76 12.82 9.25 -11.55
N ALA A 77 11.60 9.06 -12.07
CA ALA A 77 10.53 10.05 -12.03
C ALA A 77 9.69 9.93 -10.75
N TRP A 78 10.34 9.91 -9.58
CA TRP A 78 9.67 9.82 -8.27
C TRP A 78 8.75 11.02 -7.99
N HIS A 79 9.22 12.22 -8.35
CA HIS A 79 8.50 13.48 -8.14
C HIS A 79 7.29 13.72 -9.05
N PRO A 80 7.26 13.30 -10.32
CA PRO A 80 6.02 13.31 -11.11
C PRO A 80 5.22 12.01 -10.97
N GLY A 81 5.86 10.90 -10.59
CA GLY A 81 5.24 9.57 -10.56
C GLY A 81 4.11 9.41 -9.55
N TRP A 82 4.09 10.18 -8.46
CA TRP A 82 3.01 10.12 -7.46
C TRP A 82 1.64 10.51 -8.05
N LEU A 83 1.59 11.21 -9.19
CA LEU A 83 0.34 11.53 -9.89
C LEU A 83 -0.49 10.29 -10.22
N VAL A 84 0.15 9.12 -10.38
CA VAL A 84 -0.56 7.85 -10.63
C VAL A 84 -1.55 7.51 -9.51
N PHE A 85 -1.30 7.93 -8.26
CA PHE A 85 -2.20 7.68 -7.14
C PHE A 85 -3.56 8.40 -7.26
N PHE A 86 -3.68 9.44 -8.11
CA PHE A 86 -4.97 10.06 -8.40
C PHE A 86 -5.95 9.12 -9.13
N MET A 87 -5.49 8.03 -9.73
CA MET A 87 -6.38 7.01 -10.27
C MET A 87 -7.29 6.39 -9.20
N ILE A 88 -6.86 6.35 -7.94
CA ILE A 88 -7.64 5.76 -6.84
C ILE A 88 -8.93 6.55 -6.59
N PRO A 89 -8.90 7.87 -6.29
CA PRO A 89 -10.13 8.63 -6.12
C PRO A 89 -10.97 8.69 -7.40
N ILE A 90 -10.37 8.78 -8.59
CA ILE A 90 -11.11 8.78 -9.87
C ILE A 90 -11.94 7.51 -10.04
N VAL A 91 -11.33 6.33 -9.85
CA VAL A 91 -12.04 5.05 -9.96
C VAL A 91 -13.07 4.91 -8.84
N SER A 92 -12.74 5.37 -7.63
CA SER A 92 -13.68 5.35 -6.51
C SER A 92 -14.90 6.20 -6.80
N THR A 93 -14.75 7.46 -7.19
CA THR A 93 -15.90 8.34 -7.47
C THR A 93 -16.74 7.80 -8.62
N LEU A 94 -16.13 7.28 -9.69
CA LEU A 94 -16.86 6.70 -10.82
C LEU A 94 -17.70 5.47 -10.42
N LEU A 95 -17.18 4.63 -9.51
CA LEU A 95 -17.90 3.43 -9.06
C LEU A 95 -19.00 3.73 -8.04
N TYR A 96 -18.87 4.78 -7.24
CA TYR A 96 -19.82 5.13 -6.17
C TYR A 96 -20.74 6.31 -6.50
N ALA A 97 -20.54 6.96 -7.66
CA ALA A 97 -21.55 7.81 -8.31
C ALA A 97 -22.78 6.97 -8.70
#